data_AF-Q1GW57-F1
#
_entry.id   AF-Q1GW57-F1
#
_cell.length_a   1.000
_cell.length_b   1.000
_cell.length_c   1.000
_cell.angle_alpha   90.00
_cell.angle_beta   90.00
_cell.angle_gamma   90.00
#
_symmetry.space_group_name_H-M   'P 1'
#
loop_
_entity.id
_entity.type
_entity.pdbx_description
1 polymer ?
#
loop_
_entity_poly.entity_id
_entity_poly.type
_entity_poly.pdbx_seq_one_letter_code
_entity_poly.pdbx_strand_id
1 'polypeptide(L)' 'MIHAADIQDRDGAPLVLAEIIKRFPWLRHVFADGGYAGDKFKQALRRFGKWTIEIIKRSDAVKGFEVLPRR' A
#
# COMPACT_ATOMS: atom_id res chain seq x y z
N MET A 1 -9.95 26.24 -1.68
CA MET A 1 -9.22 25.52 -2.74
C MET A 1 -8.81 24.16 -2.16
N ILE A 2 -9.63 23.15 -2.43
CA ILE A 2 -9.50 21.82 -1.82
C ILE A 2 -8.51 21.04 -2.70
N HIS A 3 -7.38 20.64 -2.14
CA HIS A 3 -6.40 19.83 -2.86
C HIS A 3 -6.88 18.38 -2.85
N ALA A 4 -6.93 17.74 -4.01
CA ALA A 4 -7.45 16.39 -4.19
C ALA A 4 -6.71 15.38 -3.29
N ALA A 5 -7.48 14.59 -2.54
CA ALA A 5 -7.01 13.56 -1.61
C ALA A 5 -6.26 12.38 -2.29
N ASP A 6 -5.99 12.45 -3.60
CA ASP A 6 -5.33 11.40 -4.36
C ASP A 6 -3.80 11.60 -4.46
N ILE A 7 -3.28 12.80 -4.20
CA ILE A 7 -1.83 13.11 -4.26
C ILE A 7 -1.09 12.85 -2.93
N GLN A 8 -1.77 12.62 -1.81
CA GLN A 8 -1.09 12.58 -0.49
C GLN A 8 -0.52 11.20 -0.11
N ASP A 9 -1.17 10.11 -0.49
CA ASP A 9 -0.82 8.76 -0.01
C ASP A 9 0.08 8.00 -1.02
N ARG A 10 -0.21 8.20 -2.33
CA ARG A 10 0.42 7.48 -3.46
C ARG A 10 1.90 7.82 -3.64
N ASP A 11 2.29 9.04 -3.31
CA ASP A 11 3.68 9.52 -3.37
C ASP A 11 4.40 9.44 -2.02
N GLY A 12 3.65 9.46 -0.90
CA GLY A 12 4.20 9.40 0.46
C GLY A 12 4.49 7.97 0.95
N ALA A 13 3.63 7.01 0.61
CA ALA A 13 3.76 5.62 1.06
C ALA A 13 5.11 4.97 0.71
N PRO A 14 5.70 5.17 -0.49
CA PRO A 14 7.03 4.63 -0.80
C PRO A 14 8.14 5.18 0.11
N LEU A 15 8.07 6.46 0.52
CA LEU A 15 9.08 7.08 1.38
C LEU A 15 9.01 6.52 2.81
N VAL A 16 7.80 6.36 3.34
CA VAL A 16 7.60 5.78 4.67
C VAL A 16 8.06 4.32 4.69
N LEU A 17 7.72 3.55 3.66
CA LEU A 17 8.14 2.15 3.56
C LEU A 17 9.66 2.01 3.39
N ALA A 18 10.33 2.97 2.74
CA ALA A 18 11.79 3.02 2.62
C ALA A 18 12.49 3.22 3.98
N GLU A 19 11.93 4.03 4.88
CA GLU A 19 12.49 4.19 6.23
C GLU A 19 12.20 2.99 7.12
N ILE A 20 11.01 2.40 6.99
CA ILE A 20 10.61 1.22 7.77
C ILE A 20 11.55 0.03 7.50
N ILE A 21 11.96 -0.21 6.25
CA ILE A 21 12.87 -1.34 5.95
C ILE A 21 14.29 -1.15 6.48
N LYS A 22 14.74 0.09 6.69
CA LYS A 22 16.05 0.34 7.31
C LYS A 22 16.06 -0.14 8.76
N ARG A 23 14.91 0.00 9.44
CA ARG A 23 14.73 -0.41 10.83
C ARG A 23 14.26 -1.85 10.98
N PHE A 24 13.48 -2.34 10.03
CA PHE A 24 12.87 -3.67 10.03
C PHE A 24 13.03 -4.34 8.65
N PRO A 25 14.22 -4.87 8.32
CA PRO A 25 14.50 -5.41 6.98
C PRO A 25 13.62 -6.59 6.57
N TRP A 26 12.97 -7.25 7.53
CA TRP A 26 12.06 -8.37 7.33
C TRP A 26 10.63 -7.96 6.94
N LEU A 27 10.25 -6.69 7.13
CA LEU A 27 8.89 -6.24 6.80
C LEU A 27 8.78 -5.94 5.30
N ARG A 28 8.53 -6.99 4.51
CA ARG A 28 8.48 -6.94 3.04
C ARG A 28 7.09 -7.17 2.45
N HIS A 29 6.08 -7.40 3.29
CA HIS A 29 4.71 -7.64 2.86
C HIS A 29 3.83 -6.43 3.16
N VAL A 30 3.26 -5.82 2.13
CA VAL A 30 2.40 -4.64 2.23
C VAL A 30 1.03 -4.97 1.65
N PHE A 31 -0.01 -4.67 2.42
CA PHE A 31 -1.40 -4.71 1.95
C PHE A 31 -1.80 -3.28 1.56
N ALA A 32 -2.36 -3.12 0.37
CA ALA A 32 -2.83 -1.82 -0.11
C ALA A 32 -4.21 -1.97 -0.74
N ASP A 33 -5.02 -0.91 -0.74
CA ASP A 33 -6.34 -0.95 -1.36
C ASP A 33 -6.26 -0.78 -2.90
N GLY A 34 -7.42 -0.84 -3.56
CA GLY A 34 -7.54 -0.69 -5.01
C GLY A 34 -6.90 0.60 -5.58
N GLY A 35 -6.82 1.69 -4.80
CA GLY A 35 -6.13 2.93 -5.18
C GLY A 35 -4.63 2.77 -5.43
N TYR A 36 -4.02 1.70 -4.91
CA TYR A 36 -2.61 1.35 -5.06
C TYR A 36 -2.35 0.22 -6.06
N ALA A 37 -3.38 -0.25 -6.76
CA ALA A 37 -3.27 -1.35 -7.71
C ALA A 37 -2.35 -1.04 -8.92
N GLY A 38 -2.11 0.25 -9.17
CA GLY A 38 -1.33 0.72 -10.31
C GLY A 38 0.17 0.39 -10.24
N ASP A 39 0.79 0.27 -11.42
CA ASP A 39 2.22 -0.02 -11.56
C ASP A 39 3.13 1.02 -10.90
N LYS A 40 2.67 2.27 -10.75
CA LYS A 40 3.44 3.36 -10.11
C LYS A 40 3.89 2.99 -8.69
N PHE A 41 2.98 2.44 -7.88
CA PHE A 41 3.29 2.07 -6.49
C PHE A 41 4.25 0.86 -6.43
N LYS A 42 3.99 -0.16 -7.25
CA LYS A 42 4.87 -1.33 -7.38
C LYS A 42 6.28 -0.94 -7.82
N GLN A 43 6.40 -0.06 -8.81
CA GLN A 43 7.69 0.42 -9.31
C GLN A 43 8.43 1.29 -8.28
N ALA A 44 7.71 2.14 -7.54
CA ALA A 44 8.30 2.92 -6.47
C ALA A 44 8.90 2.02 -5.37
N LEU A 45 8.17 0.97 -4.97
CA LEU A 45 8.64 0.03 -3.94
C LEU A 45 9.80 -0.85 -4.41
N ARG A 46 9.85 -1.25 -5.69
CA ARG A 46 10.98 -2.02 -6.24
C ARG A 46 12.34 -1.36 -6.02
N ARG A 47 12.39 -0.02 -5.97
CA ARG A 47 13.63 0.73 -5.69
C ARG A 47 14.18 0.49 -4.28
N PHE A 48 13.32 0.06 -3.36
CA PHE A 48 13.64 -0.20 -1.95
C PHE A 48 13.81 -1.69 -1.64
N GLY A 49 13.73 -2.56 -2.64
CA GLY A 49 14.00 -4.00 -2.54
C GLY A 49 12.88 -4.87 -3.10
N LYS A 50 12.91 -6.16 -2.73
CA LYS A 50 11.85 -7.10 -3.08
C LYS A 50 10.69 -6.94 -2.11
N TRP A 51 9.52 -6.61 -2.64
CA TRP A 51 8.29 -6.44 -1.88
C TRP A 51 7.20 -7.37 -2.40
N THR A 52 6.42 -7.89 -1.47
CA THR A 52 5.13 -8.52 -1.75
C THR A 52 4.06 -7.45 -1.52
N ILE A 53 3.28 -7.15 -2.55
CA ILE A 53 2.19 -6.17 -2.47
C ILE A 53 0.89 -6.90 -2.76
N GLU A 54 0.04 -6.98 -1.75
CA GLU A 54 -1.29 -7.56 -1.86
C GLU A 54 -2.32 -6.45 -1.97
N ILE A 55 -3.01 -6.39 -3.12
CA ILE A 55 -4.05 -5.40 -3.35
C ILE A 55 -5.37 -5.97 -2.86
N ILE A 56 -5.83 -5.49 -1.71
CA ILE A 56 -7.14 -5.82 -1.17
C ILE A 56 -8.18 -4.97 -1.90
N LYS A 57 -8.95 -5.60 -2.79
CA LYS A 57 -10.13 -4.97 -3.37
C LYS A 57 -11.23 -4.97 -2.31
N ARG A 58 -11.96 -3.85 -2.18
CA ARG A 58 -13.23 -3.88 -1.46
C ARG A 58 -14.15 -4.86 -2.20
N SER A 59 -14.58 -5.91 -1.53
CA SER A 59 -15.71 -6.71 -2.01
C SER A 59 -16.95 -5.83 -1.92
N ASP A 60 -17.56 -5.49 -3.07
CA ASP A 60 -18.81 -4.72 -3.16
C ASP A 60 -20.03 -5.43 -2.52
N ALA A 61 -19.82 -6.53 -1.79
CA ALA A 61 -20.86 -7.33 -1.16
C ALA A 61 -21.26 -6.86 0.25
N VAL A 62 -20.49 -5.96 0.92
CA VAL A 62 -20.78 -5.63 2.33
C VAL A 62 -20.65 -4.12 2.61
N LYS A 63 -21.76 -3.51 3.06
CA LYS A 63 -21.75 -2.20 3.71
C LYS A 63 -21.11 -2.34 5.11
N GLY A 64 -19.79 -2.14 5.23
CA GLY A 64 -19.13 -2.12 6.53
C GLY A 64 -17.62 -2.40 6.47
N PHE A 65 -16.94 -2.22 7.60
CA PHE A 65 -15.53 -2.60 7.77
C PHE A 65 -15.45 -4.12 8.00
N GLU A 66 -15.01 -4.87 6.99
CA GLU A 66 -14.80 -6.31 7.09
C GLU A 66 -13.34 -6.59 7.47
N VAL A 67 -13.13 -7.17 8.65
CA VAL A 67 -11.82 -7.66 9.08
C VAL A 67 -11.58 -8.98 8.37
N LEU A 68 -10.65 -9.00 7.42
CA LEU A 68 -10.25 -10.22 6.74
C LEU A 68 -9.62 -11.21 7.74
N PRO A 69 -10.11 -12.46 7.82
CA PRO A 69 -9.53 -13.46 8.70
C PRO A 69 -8.12 -13.81 8.21
N ARG A 70 -7.11 -13.60 9.08
CA ARG A 70 -5.71 -13.97 8.83
C ARG A 70 -5.37 -15.31 9.48
N ARG A 71 -4.56 -16.11 8.78
CA ARG A 71 -3.97 -17.37 9.28
C ARG A 71 -2.46 -17.31 9.14
#